data_AF-A0A074W3W9-F1
#
_entry.id   AF-A0A074W3W9-F1
#
_cell.length_a   1.000
_cell.length_b   1.000
_cell.length_c   1.000
_cell.angle_alpha   90.00
_cell.angle_beta   90.00
_cell.angle_gamma   90.00
#
_symmetry.space_group_name_H-M   'P 1'
#
loop_
_entity.id
_entity.type
_entity.pdbx_description
1 polymer ?
#
loop_
_entity_poly.entity_id
_entity_poly.type
_entity_poly.pdbx_seq_one_letter_code
_entity_poly.pdbx_strand_id
1 'polypeptide(L)'
;LSVNSGAYITEIFRAGIQSIDRGQFEASRSLGLSYTQAMRYVILPQAIRRMLPPIGNEFITLLKDSSLLSAIAVVELAFAARAAAGRYLNYETPLYTIAIIYLIMTIALSWFFSWLEKKYNKGYQH
;
A
#
# COMPACT_ATOMS: atom_id res chain seq x y z
N LEU A 1 -6.77 -14.07 -3.19
CA LEU A 1 -5.86 -12.94 -2.96
C LEU A 1 -4.48 -13.39 -2.49
N SER A 2 -4.38 -14.17 -1.41
CA SER A 2 -3.10 -14.53 -0.76
C SER A 2 -2.06 -15.18 -1.69
N VAL A 3 -2.47 -16.06 -2.60
CA VAL A 3 -1.55 -16.70 -3.58
C VAL A 3 -1.05 -15.71 -4.63
N ASN A 4 -1.90 -14.76 -5.06
CA ASN A 4 -1.55 -13.75 -6.06
C ASN A 4 -0.57 -12.72 -5.49
N SER A 5 -0.84 -12.20 -4.29
CA SER A 5 0.10 -11.32 -3.58
C SER A 5 1.40 -12.02 -3.19
N GLY A 6 1.38 -13.32 -2.88
CA GLY A 6 2.60 -14.10 -2.67
C GLY A 6 3.47 -14.19 -3.94
N ALA A 7 2.84 -14.40 -5.10
CA ALA A 7 3.53 -14.38 -6.38
C ALA A 7 4.08 -12.98 -6.70
N TYR A 8 3.30 -11.93 -6.44
CA TYR A 8 3.71 -10.54 -6.65
C TYR A 8 4.91 -10.16 -5.76
N ILE A 9 4.88 -10.51 -4.48
CA ILE A 9 6.01 -10.30 -3.56
C ILE A 9 7.24 -11.07 -4.04
N THR A 10 7.09 -12.32 -4.47
CA THR A 10 8.21 -13.12 -4.99
C THR A 10 8.86 -12.46 -6.21
N GLU A 11 8.05 -11.92 -7.11
CA GLU A 11 8.54 -11.20 -8.29
C GLU A 11 9.25 -9.89 -7.92
N ILE A 12 8.76 -9.17 -6.90
CA ILE A 12 9.47 -8.01 -6.35
C ILE A 12 10.84 -8.42 -5.80
N PHE A 13 10.93 -9.55 -5.08
CA PHE A 13 12.20 -10.05 -4.57
C PHE A 13 13.19 -10.38 -5.69
N ARG A 14 12.71 -11.09 -6.71
CA ARG A 14 13.49 -11.48 -7.89
C ARG A 14 13.96 -10.26 -8.67
N ALA A 15 13.06 -9.33 -8.98
CA ALA A 15 13.34 -8.10 -9.70
C ALA A 15 14.28 -7.18 -8.92
N GLY A 16 14.11 -7.09 -7.60
CA GLY A 16 14.96 -6.31 -6.71
C GLY A 16 16.42 -6.76 -6.74
N ILE A 17 16.65 -8.07 -6.65
CA ILE A 17 17.99 -8.67 -6.74
C ILE A 17 18.57 -8.51 -8.17
N GLN A 18 17.79 -8.77 -9.21
CA GLN A 18 18.24 -8.64 -10.60
C GLN A 18 18.52 -7.20 -11.03
N SER A 19 17.90 -6.22 -10.38
CA SER A 19 18.15 -4.81 -10.69
C SER A 19 19.57 -4.37 -10.34
N ILE A 20 20.26 -5.09 -9.43
CA ILE A 20 21.60 -4.75 -8.99
C ILE A 20 22.58 -4.96 -10.14
N ASP A 21 23.40 -3.94 -10.39
CA ASP A 21 24.37 -3.94 -11.47
C ASP A 21 25.36 -5.10 -11.32
N ARG A 22 25.68 -5.78 -12.44
CA ARG A 22 26.61 -6.92 -12.45
C ARG A 22 28.00 -6.52 -11.95
N GLY A 23 28.42 -5.27 -12.14
CA GLY A 23 29.67 -4.73 -11.63
C GLY A 23 29.79 -4.76 -10.10
N GLN A 24 28.68 -4.69 -9.35
CA GLN A 24 28.71 -4.90 -7.89
C GLN A 24 29.12 -6.33 -7.55
N PHE A 25 28.67 -7.29 -8.35
CA PHE A 25 29.02 -8.70 -8.20
C PHE A 25 30.48 -8.95 -8.55
N GLU A 26 30.93 -8.40 -9.67
CA GLU A 26 32.32 -8.49 -10.13
C GLU A 26 33.28 -7.83 -9.14
N ALA A 27 32.98 -6.62 -8.65
CA ALA A 27 33.77 -5.93 -7.64
C ALA A 27 33.86 -6.71 -6.33
N SER A 28 32.75 -7.31 -5.88
CA SER A 28 32.73 -8.16 -4.69
C SER A 28 33.67 -9.36 -4.83
N ARG A 29 33.70 -9.98 -6.02
CA ARG A 29 34.58 -11.11 -6.34
C ARG A 29 36.04 -10.69 -6.45
N SER A 30 36.32 -9.52 -7.02
CA SER A 30 37.67 -8.94 -7.07
C SER A 30 38.22 -8.62 -5.68
N LEU A 31 37.36 -8.29 -4.71
CA LEU A 31 37.72 -8.09 -3.31
C LEU A 31 37.84 -9.42 -2.52
N GLY A 32 37.73 -10.58 -3.19
CA GLY A 32 37.89 -11.89 -2.56
C GLY A 32 36.66 -12.38 -1.78
N LEU A 33 35.52 -11.71 -1.87
CA LEU A 33 34.31 -12.13 -1.17
C LEU A 33 33.74 -13.43 -1.75
N SER A 34 33.33 -14.35 -0.89
CA SER A 34 32.53 -15.51 -1.29
C SER A 34 31.13 -15.05 -1.75
N TYR A 35 30.41 -15.92 -2.48
CA TYR A 35 29.05 -15.62 -2.95
C TYR A 35 28.12 -15.17 -1.80
N THR A 36 28.19 -15.87 -0.66
CA THR A 36 27.38 -15.56 0.52
C THR A 36 27.78 -14.24 1.17
N GLN A 37 29.07 -13.91 1.21
CA GLN A 37 29.55 -12.62 1.71
C GLN A 37 29.12 -11.48 0.79
N ALA A 38 29.30 -11.63 -0.53
CA ALA A 38 28.85 -10.65 -1.51
C ALA A 38 27.34 -10.42 -1.38
N MET A 39 26.55 -11.49 -1.34
CA MET A 39 25.09 -11.41 -1.19
C MET A 39 24.69 -10.69 0.09
N ARG A 40 25.31 -11.03 1.23
CA ARG A 40 24.96 -10.45 2.54
C ARG A 40 25.38 -8.99 2.70
N TYR A 41 26.58 -8.63 2.25
CA TYR A 41 27.19 -7.33 2.54
C TYR A 41 27.02 -6.30 1.42
N VAL A 42 26.80 -6.74 0.18
CA VAL A 42 26.77 -5.86 -0.99
C VAL A 42 25.41 -5.92 -1.68
N ILE A 43 24.97 -7.10 -2.16
CA ILE A 43 23.79 -7.21 -3.01
C ILE A 43 22.49 -7.02 -2.21
N LEU A 44 22.25 -7.78 -1.14
CA LEU A 44 20.99 -7.72 -0.38
C LEU A 44 20.69 -6.34 0.20
N PRO A 45 21.63 -5.63 0.84
CA PRO A 45 21.36 -4.28 1.37
C PRO A 45 20.92 -3.30 0.28
N GLN A 46 21.49 -3.40 -0.93
CA GLN A 46 21.11 -2.57 -2.07
C GLN A 46 19.77 -2.99 -2.66
N ALA A 47 19.55 -4.30 -2.83
CA ALA A 47 18.30 -4.86 -3.33
C ALA A 47 17.13 -4.48 -2.42
N ILE A 48 17.29 -4.59 -1.09
CA ILE A 48 16.24 -4.24 -0.12
C ILE A 48 15.80 -2.78 -0.28
N ARG A 49 16.74 -1.85 -0.45
CA ARG A 49 16.40 -0.44 -0.68
C ARG A 49 15.55 -0.23 -1.94
N ARG A 50 15.78 -1.03 -2.99
CA ARG A 50 15.00 -0.99 -4.23
C ARG A 50 13.67 -1.74 -4.15
N MET A 51 13.57 -2.75 -3.28
CA MET A 51 12.34 -3.53 -3.05
C MET A 51 11.36 -2.87 -2.09
N LEU A 52 11.83 -1.98 -1.21
CA LEU A 52 10.99 -1.30 -0.21
C LEU A 52 9.82 -0.51 -0.83
N PRO A 53 10.02 0.33 -1.87
CA PRO A 53 8.91 1.06 -2.49
C PRO A 53 7.79 0.18 -3.07
N PRO A 54 8.06 -0.86 -3.90
CA PRO A 54 7.00 -1.71 -4.45
C PRO A 54 6.35 -2.60 -3.40
N ILE A 55 7.10 -3.07 -2.38
CA ILE A 55 6.50 -3.78 -1.22
C ILE A 55 5.51 -2.87 -0.49
N GLY A 56 5.86 -1.59 -0.28
CA GLY A 56 4.97 -0.61 0.33
C GLY A 56 3.71 -0.35 -0.50
N ASN A 57 3.83 -0.35 -1.82
CA ASN A 57 2.68 -0.21 -2.71
C ASN A 57 1.72 -1.41 -2.59
N GLU A 58 2.26 -2.63 -2.68
CA GLU A 58 1.45 -3.86 -2.51
C GLU A 58 0.80 -3.91 -1.12
N PHE A 59 1.48 -3.46 -0.07
CA PHE A 59 0.91 -3.38 1.27
C PHE A 59 -0.28 -2.41 1.34
N ILE A 60 -0.22 -1.25 0.67
CA ILE A 60 -1.34 -0.31 0.61
C ILE A 60 -2.52 -0.91 -0.16
N THR A 61 -2.26 -1.58 -1.29
CA THR A 61 -3.29 -2.29 -2.07
C THR A 61 -3.96 -3.37 -1.23
N LEU A 62 -3.17 -4.20 -0.56
CA LEU A 62 -3.66 -5.20 0.37
C LEU A 62 -4.44 -4.60 1.53
N LEU A 63 -4.12 -3.40 2.02
CA LEU A 63 -4.91 -2.72 3.04
C LEU A 63 -6.25 -2.17 2.52
N LYS A 64 -6.30 -1.77 1.24
CA LYS A 64 -7.55 -1.34 0.58
C LYS A 64 -8.47 -2.53 0.32
N ASP A 65 -7.90 -3.63 -0.15
CA ASP A 65 -8.62 -4.85 -0.51
C ASP A 65 -8.93 -5.74 0.69
N SER A 66 -8.07 -5.70 1.72
CA SER A 66 -8.40 -6.23 3.04
C SER A 66 -9.53 -5.39 3.58
N SER A 67 -10.52 -6.07 4.12
CA SER A 67 -11.78 -5.56 4.64
C SER A 67 -11.70 -4.36 5.58
N LEU A 68 -10.53 -3.85 5.96
CA LEU A 68 -10.36 -2.66 6.79
C LEU A 68 -11.05 -1.41 6.22
N LEU A 69 -10.85 -1.11 4.92
CA LEU A 69 -11.43 0.08 4.31
C LEU A 69 -12.95 -0.06 4.14
N SER A 70 -13.39 -1.27 3.78
CA SER A 70 -14.81 -1.66 3.74
C SER A 70 -15.46 -1.68 5.13
N ALA A 71 -14.75 -2.14 6.16
CA ALA A 71 -15.24 -2.21 7.53
C ALA A 71 -15.40 -0.81 8.13
N ILE A 72 -14.47 0.10 7.87
CA ILE A 72 -14.62 1.51 8.24
C ILE A 72 -15.87 2.10 7.55
N ALA A 73 -16.00 1.89 6.24
CA ALA A 73 -17.16 2.36 5.47
C ALA A 73 -18.50 1.80 5.99
N VAL A 74 -18.58 0.50 6.29
CA VAL A 74 -19.78 -0.16 6.82
C VAL A 74 -20.12 0.33 8.23
N VAL A 75 -19.12 0.53 9.10
CA VAL A 75 -19.32 1.07 10.45
C VAL A 75 -19.85 2.50 10.40
N GLU A 76 -19.31 3.34 9.52
CA GLU A 76 -19.78 4.71 9.32
C GLU A 76 -21.21 4.74 8.76
N LEU A 77 -21.52 3.89 7.77
CA LEU A 77 -22.88 3.78 7.21
C LEU A 77 -23.89 3.29 8.26
N ALA A 78 -23.50 2.32 9.10
CA ALA A 78 -24.35 1.81 10.18
C ALA A 78 -24.59 2.86 11.27
N PHE A 79 -23.57 3.65 11.62
CA PHE A 79 -23.71 4.77 12.55
C PHE A 79 -24.66 5.84 12.00
N ALA A 80 -24.51 6.19 10.72
CA ALA A 80 -25.38 7.14 10.04
C ALA A 80 -26.84 6.64 9.97
N ALA A 81 -27.05 5.38 9.61
CA ALA A 81 -28.39 4.77 9.58
C ALA A 81 -29.06 4.80 10.96
N ARG A 82 -28.32 4.50 12.04
CA ARG A 82 -28.83 4.59 13.42
C ARG A 82 -29.13 6.02 13.85
N ALA A 83 -28.28 6.98 13.48
CA ALA A 83 -28.47 8.39 13.77
C ALA A 83 -29.74 8.96 13.09
N ALA A 84 -30.05 8.53 11.87
CA ALA A 84 -31.31 8.87 11.20
C ALA A 84 -32.52 8.19 11.84
N ALA A 85 -32.43 6.88 12.12
CA ALA A 85 -33.54 6.09 12.65
C ALA A 85 -33.99 6.55 14.05
N GLY A 86 -33.08 7.07 14.88
CA GLY A 86 -33.40 7.53 16.23
C GLY A 86 -34.06 8.91 16.32
N ARG A 87 -34.16 9.67 15.22
CA ARG A 87 -34.45 11.12 15.30
C ARG A 87 -35.62 11.63 14.45
N TYR A 88 -36.08 10.93 13.42
CA TYR A 88 -37.15 11.45 12.53
C TYR A 88 -38.10 10.37 11.99
N LEU A 89 -39.42 10.61 12.11
CA LEU A 89 -40.49 9.88 11.41
C LEU A 89 -40.67 10.33 9.94
N ASN A 90 -39.80 11.23 9.45
CA ASN A 90 -39.77 11.72 8.07
C ASN A 90 -38.43 11.33 7.42
N TYR A 91 -38.47 10.37 6.49
CA TYR A 91 -37.30 9.67 5.95
C TYR A 91 -36.46 10.48 4.94
N GLU A 92 -37.04 11.46 4.25
CA GLU A 92 -36.43 12.09 3.07
C GLU A 92 -35.25 13.04 3.39
N THR A 93 -35.41 13.95 4.34
CA THR A 93 -34.42 15.00 4.66
C THR A 93 -33.13 14.48 5.34
N PRO A 94 -33.20 13.50 6.26
CA PRO A 94 -32.00 12.92 6.87
C PRO A 94 -31.12 12.17 5.88
N LEU A 95 -31.71 11.49 4.89
CA LEU A 95 -30.98 10.69 3.90
C LEU A 95 -30.06 11.54 3.01
N TYR A 96 -30.51 12.71 2.56
CA TYR A 96 -29.67 13.63 1.79
C TYR A 96 -28.51 14.19 2.63
N THR A 97 -28.78 14.52 3.89
CA THR A 97 -27.74 15.01 4.82
C THR A 97 -26.69 13.94 5.06
N ILE A 98 -27.12 12.69 5.27
CA ILE A 98 -26.23 11.53 5.41
C ILE A 98 -25.43 11.30 4.14
N ALA A 99 -26.05 11.34 2.96
CA ALA A 99 -25.36 11.17 1.69
C ALA A 99 -24.26 12.23 1.48
N ILE A 100 -24.52 13.48 1.87
CA ILE A 100 -23.53 14.58 1.78
C ILE A 100 -22.39 14.37 2.77
N ILE A 101 -22.68 14.03 4.04
CA ILE A 101 -21.64 13.75 5.04
C ILE A 101 -20.78 12.56 4.59
N TYR A 102 -21.41 11.51 4.05
CA TYR A 102 -20.74 10.33 3.55
C TYR A 102 -19.87 10.64 2.32
N LEU A 103 -20.36 11.49 1.40
CA LEU A 103 -19.58 12.00 0.27
C LEU A 103 -18.35 12.77 0.76
N ILE A 104 -18.51 13.65 1.75
CA ILE A 104 -17.41 14.43 2.33
C ILE A 104 -16.37 13.52 2.99
N MET A 105 -16.80 12.53 3.78
CA MET A 105 -15.88 11.57 4.40
C MET A 105 -15.16 10.71 3.36
N THR A 106 -15.87 10.23 2.34
CA THR A 106 -15.30 9.45 1.25
C THR A 106 -14.25 10.25 0.48
N ILE A 107 -14.54 11.53 0.17
CA ILE A 107 -13.59 12.43 -0.47
C ILE A 107 -12.40 12.68 0.44
N ALA A 108 -12.61 12.97 1.74
CA ALA A 108 -11.53 13.24 2.69
C ALA A 108 -10.60 12.04 2.86
N LEU A 109 -11.15 10.83 2.97
CA LEU A 109 -10.38 9.60 3.08
C LEU A 109 -9.63 9.30 1.78
N SER A 110 -10.29 9.46 0.63
CA SER A 110 -9.65 9.32 -0.69
C SER A 110 -8.49 10.31 -0.83
N TRP A 111 -8.67 11.55 -0.39
CA TRP A 111 -7.62 12.57 -0.39
C TRP A 111 -6.46 12.22 0.54
N PHE A 112 -6.75 11.71 1.74
CA PHE A 112 -5.74 11.26 2.68
C PHE A 112 -4.90 10.11 2.11
N PHE A 113 -5.55 9.13 1.47
CA PHE A 113 -4.87 8.02 0.81
C PHE A 113 -4.10 8.46 -0.43
N SER A 114 -4.63 9.38 -1.26
CA SER A 114 -3.90 9.96 -2.38
C SER A 114 -2.71 10.84 -1.94
N TRP A 115 -2.83 11.50 -0.78
CA TRP A 115 -1.72 12.25 -0.19
C TRP A 115 -0.62 11.32 0.34
N LEU A 116 -1.01 10.25 1.04
CA LEU A 116 -0.10 9.18 1.43
C LEU A 116 0.59 8.60 0.19
N GLU A 117 -0.18 8.27 -0.84
CA GLU A 117 0.36 7.78 -2.10
C GLU A 117 1.37 8.76 -2.69
N LYS A 118 1.04 10.05 -2.86
CA LYS A 118 2.01 11.04 -3.38
C LYS A 118 3.25 11.22 -2.50
N LYS A 119 3.13 11.05 -1.19
CA LYS A 119 4.25 11.17 -0.24
C LYS A 119 5.17 9.96 -0.30
N TYR A 120 4.62 8.76 -0.48
CA TYR A 120 5.37 7.51 -0.59
C TYR A 120 5.79 7.16 -2.03
N ASN A 121 5.13 7.74 -3.04
CA ASN A 121 5.37 7.53 -4.47
C ASN A 121 6.28 8.61 -5.11
N LYS A 122 6.89 9.50 -4.30
CA LYS A 122 7.80 10.55 -4.78
C LYS A 122 9.19 10.05 -5.25
N GLY A 123 9.34 8.75 -5.46
CA GLY A 123 10.56 8.11 -5.97
C GLY A 123 10.46 7.48 -7.37
N TYR A 124 9.33 7.61 -8.07
CA TYR A 124 9.07 6.94 -9.36
C TYR A 124 8.81 7.88 -10.55
N GLN A 125 9.52 9.00 -10.58
CA GLN A 125 9.63 9.84 -11.78
C GLN A 125 11.08 10.34 -11.83
N HIS A 126 12.04 9.46 -12.11
CA HIS A 126 13.32 9.69 -12.81
C HIS A 126 14.13 8.39 -12.82
#